data_AF-A0A133VP59-F1
#
_entry.id   AF-A0A133VP59-F1
#
_cell.length_a   1.000
_cell.length_b   1.000
_cell.length_c   1.000
_cell.angle_alpha   90.00
_cell.angle_beta   90.00
_cell.angle_gamma   90.00
#
_symmetry.space_group_name_H-M   'P 1'
#
loop_
_entity.id
_entity.type
_entity.pdbx_description
1 polymer ?
#
loop_
_entity_poly.entity_id
_entity_poly.type
_entity_poly.pdbx_seq_one_letter_code
_entity_poly.pdbx_strand_id
1 'polypeptide(L)'
;RKKKIRSFIQSAVSKISRPMRKMKKLIQNKKHAVERDTVEGLKLYSKDPFKAVMSEKEGLPKFGALLRGLKELMENEMKLSRKERQKRSKHVQNLLEDKTLTKLRTQYEEEKKKRLKLDEKIKGSPLLERMDKLKESIQKSKKNLKTAQNDLKMTKEKYAKTQDQIEEKTNKLKNALKSRLRLRVTDL
;
A
#
# COMPACT_ATOMS: atom_id res chain seq x y z
N ARG A 1 -13.99 2.84 -5.73
CA ARG A 1 -14.95 3.86 -5.21
C ARG A 1 -14.26 5.15 -4.76
N LYS A 2 -13.19 5.13 -3.96
CA LYS A 2 -12.31 6.30 -3.67
C LYS A 2 -11.99 7.18 -4.90
N LYS A 3 -11.57 6.57 -6.02
CA LYS A 3 -11.30 7.31 -7.28
C LYS A 3 -12.53 8.06 -7.82
N LYS A 4 -13.73 7.45 -7.74
CA LYS A 4 -15.00 8.08 -8.17
C LYS A 4 -15.36 9.27 -7.28
N ILE A 5 -15.30 9.09 -5.94
CA ILE A 5 -15.55 10.17 -4.97
C ILE A 5 -14.56 11.33 -5.18
N ARG A 6 -13.27 11.01 -5.32
CA ARG A 6 -12.22 12.01 -5.61
C ARG A 6 -12.51 12.80 -6.88
N SER A 7 -12.81 12.09 -7.98
CA SER A 7 -13.14 12.71 -9.26
C SER A 7 -14.36 13.62 -9.17
N PHE A 8 -15.39 13.21 -8.42
CA PHE A 8 -16.60 14.01 -8.23
C PHE A 8 -16.30 15.31 -7.48
N ILE A 9 -15.60 15.22 -6.34
CA ILE A 9 -15.22 16.38 -5.53
C ILE A 9 -14.34 17.35 -6.34
N GLN A 10 -13.38 16.81 -7.09
CA GLN A 10 -12.52 17.61 -7.97
C GLN A 10 -13.32 18.30 -9.08
N SER A 11 -14.27 17.61 -9.70
CA SER A 11 -15.14 18.17 -10.75
C SER A 11 -16.09 19.25 -10.20
N ALA A 12 -16.64 19.05 -9.01
CA ALA A 12 -17.49 20.02 -8.33
C ALA A 12 -16.73 21.33 -8.05
N VAL A 13 -15.49 21.24 -7.58
CA VAL A 13 -14.66 22.39 -7.19
C VAL A 13 -13.94 23.02 -8.40
N SER A 14 -13.61 22.25 -9.44
CA SER A 14 -12.96 22.79 -10.64
C SER A 14 -13.83 23.83 -11.35
N LYS A 15 -15.16 23.70 -11.25
CA LYS A 15 -16.14 24.65 -11.76
C LYS A 15 -16.07 26.03 -11.09
N ILE A 16 -15.43 26.16 -9.92
CA ILE A 16 -15.24 27.45 -9.23
C ILE A 16 -13.76 27.87 -9.16
N SER A 17 -12.86 27.13 -9.81
CA SER A 17 -11.42 27.42 -9.82
C SER A 17 -11.05 28.80 -10.36
N ARG A 18 -11.74 29.28 -11.41
CA ARG A 18 -11.49 30.61 -11.99
C ARG A 18 -11.97 31.74 -11.07
N PRO A 19 -13.21 31.70 -10.52
CA PRO A 19 -13.61 32.57 -9.42
C PRO A 19 -12.63 32.58 -8.23
N MET A 20 -12.19 31.41 -7.76
CA MET A 20 -11.20 31.29 -6.67
C MET A 20 -9.88 31.99 -7.00
N ARG A 21 -9.35 31.82 -8.22
CA ARG A 21 -8.14 32.54 -8.66
C ARG A 21 -8.32 34.05 -8.68
N LYS A 22 -9.49 34.54 -9.10
CA LYS A 22 -9.80 35.98 -9.12
C LYS A 22 -9.94 36.54 -7.70
N MET A 23 -10.65 35.83 -6.83
CA MET A 23 -10.74 36.14 -5.40
C MET A 23 -9.35 36.23 -4.77
N LYS A 24 -8.49 35.24 -5.00
CA LYS A 24 -7.09 35.26 -4.52
C LYS A 24 -6.36 36.54 -4.91
N LYS A 25 -6.52 37.00 -6.17
CA LYS A 25 -5.89 38.25 -6.65
C LYS A 25 -6.47 39.49 -5.98
N LEU A 26 -7.77 39.55 -5.73
CA LEU A 26 -8.40 40.69 -5.05
C LEU A 26 -7.90 40.82 -3.61
N ILE A 27 -7.79 39.69 -2.91
CA ILE A 27 -7.25 39.62 -1.54
C ILE A 27 -5.78 40.04 -1.52
N GLN A 28 -4.96 39.48 -2.43
CA GLN A 28 -3.52 39.81 -2.52
C GLN A 28 -3.26 41.29 -2.79
N ASN A 29 -4.11 41.92 -3.62
CA ASN A 29 -3.99 43.33 -3.94
C ASN A 29 -4.61 44.25 -2.88
N LYS A 30 -5.03 43.71 -1.72
CA LYS A 30 -5.73 44.43 -0.63
C LYS A 30 -6.98 45.19 -1.11
N LYS A 31 -7.60 44.74 -2.21
CA LYS A 31 -8.80 45.38 -2.77
C LYS A 31 -10.08 44.95 -2.06
N HIS A 32 -10.02 43.84 -1.34
CA HIS A 32 -11.15 43.28 -0.63
C HIS A 32 -10.68 42.51 0.60
N ALA A 33 -11.26 42.83 1.77
CA ALA A 33 -11.04 42.09 3.01
C ALA A 33 -12.04 40.95 3.11
N VAL A 34 -11.58 39.77 3.49
CA VAL A 34 -12.41 38.57 3.69
C VAL A 34 -12.07 37.93 5.02
N GLU A 35 -13.04 37.23 5.57
CA GLU A 35 -12.87 36.42 6.77
C GLU A 35 -11.70 35.44 6.66
N ARG A 36 -11.09 35.15 7.80
CA ARG A 36 -9.98 34.20 7.91
C ARG A 36 -10.35 32.81 7.34
N ASP A 37 -11.52 32.30 7.67
CA ASP A 37 -11.98 30.99 7.21
C ASP A 37 -12.12 30.93 5.68
N THR A 38 -12.52 32.03 5.06
CA THR A 38 -12.59 32.18 3.60
C THR A 38 -11.20 32.11 2.96
N VAL A 39 -10.20 32.76 3.56
CA VAL A 39 -8.79 32.70 3.10
C VAL A 39 -8.21 31.29 3.27
N GLU A 40 -8.47 30.65 4.41
CA GLU A 40 -8.02 29.30 4.68
C GLU A 40 -8.68 28.28 3.74
N GLY A 41 -10.00 28.39 3.54
CA GLY A 41 -10.75 27.59 2.57
C GLY A 41 -10.18 27.77 1.15
N LEU A 42 -9.93 29.01 0.74
CA LEU A 42 -9.32 29.29 -0.56
C LEU A 42 -7.97 28.59 -0.73
N LYS A 43 -7.11 28.62 0.29
CA LYS A 43 -5.79 27.97 0.27
C LYS A 43 -5.89 26.44 0.16
N LEU A 44 -6.77 25.84 0.95
CA LEU A 44 -6.94 24.38 1.02
C LEU A 44 -7.57 23.82 -0.26
N TYR A 45 -8.72 24.37 -0.66
CA TYR A 45 -9.52 23.86 -1.78
C TYR A 45 -8.89 24.19 -3.14
N SER A 46 -8.04 25.22 -3.24
CA SER A 46 -7.29 25.48 -4.48
C SER A 46 -6.20 24.44 -4.74
N LYS A 47 -5.67 23.79 -3.69
CA LYS A 47 -4.53 22.86 -3.79
C LYS A 47 -4.97 21.42 -4.04
N ASP A 48 -5.77 20.87 -3.12
CA ASP A 48 -6.38 19.55 -3.29
C ASP A 48 -7.78 19.55 -2.66
N PRO A 49 -8.84 19.73 -3.47
CA PRO A 49 -10.22 19.76 -2.98
C PRO A 49 -10.62 18.48 -2.24
N PHE A 50 -10.13 17.32 -2.67
CA PHE A 50 -10.46 16.06 -2.03
C PHE A 50 -9.83 15.98 -0.64
N LYS A 51 -8.53 16.32 -0.54
CA LYS A 51 -7.85 16.34 0.75
C LYS A 51 -8.51 17.35 1.71
N ALA A 52 -8.87 18.53 1.20
CA ALA A 52 -9.54 19.57 1.98
C ALA A 52 -10.85 19.06 2.61
N VAL A 53 -11.77 18.51 1.79
CA VAL A 53 -13.05 17.94 2.28
C VAL A 53 -12.84 16.88 3.35
N MET A 54 -11.83 16.02 3.20
CA MET A 54 -11.57 14.95 4.16
C MET A 54 -10.91 15.43 5.46
N SER A 55 -10.10 16.49 5.39
CA SER A 55 -9.36 17.03 6.54
C SER A 55 -10.14 18.04 7.38
N GLU A 56 -11.20 18.62 6.83
CA GLU A 56 -11.93 19.69 7.49
C GLU A 56 -12.87 19.18 8.59
N LYS A 57 -13.34 20.06 9.48
CA LYS A 57 -14.40 19.72 10.45
C LYS A 57 -15.69 19.31 9.73
N GLU A 58 -16.54 18.57 10.43
CA GLU A 58 -17.87 18.21 9.93
C GLU A 58 -18.68 19.46 9.55
N GLY A 59 -19.53 19.34 8.54
CA GLY A 59 -20.27 20.49 7.98
C GLY A 59 -19.47 21.39 7.04
N LEU A 60 -18.16 21.17 6.88
CA LEU A 60 -17.29 21.91 5.94
C LEU A 60 -17.39 23.45 6.10
N PRO A 61 -17.17 24.00 7.31
CA PRO A 61 -17.37 25.44 7.59
C PRO A 61 -16.50 26.38 6.74
N LYS A 62 -15.23 26.04 6.49
CA LYS A 62 -14.30 26.82 5.65
C LYS A 62 -14.68 26.73 4.17
N PHE A 63 -15.20 25.59 3.73
CA PHE A 63 -15.78 25.50 2.39
C PHE A 63 -17.03 26.38 2.25
N GLY A 64 -17.91 26.36 3.25
CA GLY A 64 -19.09 27.23 3.30
C GLY A 64 -18.71 28.72 3.27
N ALA A 65 -17.74 29.11 4.09
CA ALA A 65 -17.20 30.48 4.11
C ALA A 65 -16.60 30.88 2.75
N LEU A 66 -15.79 30.00 2.14
CA LEU A 66 -15.25 30.19 0.80
C LEU A 66 -16.36 30.43 -0.24
N LEU A 67 -17.42 29.61 -0.23
CA LEU A 67 -18.51 29.73 -1.19
C LEU A 67 -19.32 31.02 -0.98
N ARG A 68 -19.59 31.42 0.28
CA ARG A 68 -20.26 32.69 0.59
C ARG A 68 -19.43 33.89 0.11
N GLY A 69 -18.14 33.94 0.45
CA GLY A 69 -17.26 35.00 -0.01
C GLY A 69 -17.10 35.04 -1.54
N LEU A 70 -17.14 33.88 -2.22
CA LEU A 70 -17.19 33.85 -3.69
C LEU A 70 -18.48 34.43 -4.24
N LYS A 71 -19.64 34.13 -3.63
CA LYS A 71 -20.94 34.64 -4.06
C LYS A 71 -20.96 36.17 -4.00
N GLU A 72 -20.59 36.74 -2.85
CA GLU A 72 -20.54 38.19 -2.61
C GLU A 72 -19.61 38.90 -3.61
N LEU A 73 -18.39 38.37 -3.79
CA LEU A 73 -17.43 38.94 -4.74
C LEU A 73 -17.93 38.86 -6.18
N MET A 74 -18.58 37.78 -6.58
CA MET A 74 -19.10 37.63 -7.94
C MET A 74 -20.21 38.62 -8.26
N GLU A 75 -21.00 39.02 -7.27
CA GLU A 75 -22.09 39.99 -7.43
C GLU A 75 -21.56 41.41 -7.61
N ASN A 76 -20.58 41.84 -6.80
CA ASN A 76 -20.22 43.26 -6.69
C ASN A 76 -18.89 43.64 -7.36
N GLU A 77 -17.82 42.89 -7.12
CA GLU A 77 -16.45 43.37 -7.38
C GLU A 77 -15.68 42.56 -8.43
N MET A 78 -16.08 41.30 -8.64
CA MET A 78 -15.34 40.39 -9.50
C MET A 78 -15.65 40.68 -10.97
N LYS A 79 -14.60 41.04 -11.73
CA LYS A 79 -14.67 41.20 -13.19
C LYS A 79 -14.95 39.84 -13.86
N LEU A 80 -16.23 39.56 -14.12
CA LEU A 80 -16.75 38.40 -14.86
C LEU A 80 -17.76 38.88 -15.90
N SER A 81 -17.88 38.16 -17.03
CA SER A 81 -18.96 38.44 -17.98
C SER A 81 -20.31 38.07 -17.37
N ARG A 82 -21.41 38.71 -17.81
CA ARG A 82 -22.77 38.45 -17.29
C ARG A 82 -23.14 36.96 -17.34
N LYS A 83 -22.86 36.30 -18.48
CA LYS A 83 -23.08 34.86 -18.67
C LYS A 83 -22.23 34.00 -17.72
N GLU A 84 -20.94 34.34 -17.54
CA GLU A 84 -20.06 33.62 -16.63
C GLU A 84 -20.50 33.79 -15.18
N ARG A 85 -20.80 35.02 -14.76
CA ARG A 85 -21.30 35.34 -13.42
C ARG A 85 -22.54 34.51 -13.09
N GLN A 86 -23.56 34.55 -13.94
CA GLN A 86 -24.79 33.79 -13.72
C GLN A 86 -24.55 32.27 -13.59
N LYS A 87 -23.74 31.69 -14.48
CA LYS A 87 -23.43 30.25 -14.47
C LYS A 87 -22.64 29.84 -13.21
N ARG A 88 -21.66 30.66 -12.79
CA ARG A 88 -20.82 30.37 -11.63
C ARG A 88 -21.55 30.62 -10.32
N SER A 89 -22.33 31.70 -10.21
CA SER A 89 -23.18 31.96 -9.04
C SER A 89 -24.20 30.85 -8.82
N LYS A 90 -24.89 30.38 -9.89
CA LYS A 90 -25.79 29.22 -9.78
C LYS A 90 -25.08 27.98 -9.27
N HIS A 91 -23.87 27.71 -9.77
CA HIS A 91 -23.08 26.55 -9.31
C HIS A 91 -22.61 26.69 -7.86
N VAL A 92 -22.20 27.89 -7.42
CA VAL A 92 -21.84 28.17 -6.02
C VAL A 92 -23.05 28.00 -5.10
N GLN A 93 -24.22 28.50 -5.52
CA GLN A 93 -25.45 28.35 -4.76
C GLN A 93 -25.87 26.89 -4.62
N ASN A 94 -25.82 26.12 -5.73
CA ASN A 94 -26.05 24.69 -5.68
C ASN A 94 -25.09 24.00 -4.70
N LEU A 95 -23.80 24.37 -4.65
CA LEU A 95 -22.85 23.78 -3.70
C LEU A 95 -23.07 24.19 -2.24
N LEU A 96 -23.70 25.35 -1.98
CA LEU A 96 -24.07 25.79 -0.63
C LEU A 96 -25.29 25.05 -0.11
N GLU A 97 -26.29 24.86 -0.97
CA GLU A 97 -27.56 24.20 -0.63
C GLU A 97 -27.42 22.67 -0.62
N ASP A 98 -26.58 22.14 -1.52
CA ASP A 98 -26.41 20.71 -1.70
C ASP A 98 -25.41 20.12 -0.69
N LYS A 99 -25.92 19.28 0.21
CA LYS A 99 -25.12 18.49 1.15
C LYS A 99 -24.36 17.33 0.48
N THR A 100 -24.25 17.27 -0.86
CA THR A 100 -23.56 16.19 -1.59
C THR A 100 -22.13 15.97 -1.14
N LEU A 101 -21.33 17.03 -0.90
CA LEU A 101 -19.95 16.86 -0.46
C LEU A 101 -19.87 16.22 0.94
N THR A 102 -20.76 16.62 1.84
CA THR A 102 -20.88 16.03 3.18
C THR A 102 -21.30 14.56 3.09
N LYS A 103 -22.29 14.23 2.25
CA LYS A 103 -22.73 12.84 1.99
C LYS A 103 -21.61 11.99 1.38
N LEU A 104 -20.83 12.54 0.46
CA LEU A 104 -19.71 11.82 -0.16
C LEU A 104 -18.57 11.58 0.84
N ARG A 105 -18.36 12.50 1.78
CA ARG A 105 -17.42 12.31 2.89
C ARG A 105 -17.88 11.19 3.82
N THR A 106 -19.13 11.19 4.25
CA THR A 106 -19.65 10.14 5.15
C THR A 106 -19.57 8.76 4.49
N GLN A 107 -19.99 8.66 3.21
CA GLN A 107 -19.84 7.43 2.43
C GLN A 107 -18.39 6.96 2.34
N TYR A 108 -17.43 7.87 2.14
CA TYR A 108 -16.01 7.53 2.08
C TYR A 108 -15.51 6.98 3.43
N GLU A 109 -15.86 7.62 4.54
CA GLU A 109 -15.44 7.19 5.88
C GLU A 109 -16.07 5.84 6.26
N GLU A 110 -17.35 5.61 5.93
CA GLU A 110 -18.00 4.31 6.12
C GLU A 110 -17.30 3.20 5.32
N GLU A 111 -16.98 3.44 4.05
CA GLU A 111 -16.26 2.47 3.23
C GLU A 111 -14.85 2.20 3.76
N LYS A 112 -14.17 3.24 4.26
CA LYS A 112 -12.86 3.11 4.89
C LYS A 112 -12.95 2.24 6.14
N LYS A 113 -13.96 2.46 7.01
CA LYS A 113 -14.21 1.62 8.19
C LYS A 113 -14.53 0.17 7.80
N LYS A 114 -15.36 -0.05 6.78
CA LYS A 114 -15.67 -1.40 6.27
C LYS A 114 -14.42 -2.12 5.76
N ARG A 115 -13.54 -1.41 5.05
CA ARG A 115 -12.25 -1.96 4.61
C ARG A 115 -11.34 -2.33 5.77
N LEU A 116 -11.18 -1.45 6.76
CA LEU A 116 -10.37 -1.74 7.93
C LEU A 116 -10.87 -2.99 8.67
N LYS A 117 -12.19 -3.10 8.89
CA LYS A 117 -12.79 -4.29 9.49
C LYS A 117 -12.56 -5.56 8.67
N LEU A 118 -12.60 -5.47 7.34
CA LEU A 118 -12.31 -6.60 6.46
C LEU A 118 -10.82 -6.98 6.54
N ASP A 119 -9.92 -6.00 6.52
CA ASP A 119 -8.48 -6.24 6.63
C ASP A 119 -8.11 -6.87 7.99
N GLU A 120 -8.74 -6.43 9.07
CA GLU A 120 -8.60 -7.03 10.40
C GLU A 120 -9.12 -8.48 10.42
N LYS A 121 -10.29 -8.74 9.83
CA LYS A 121 -10.83 -10.11 9.70
C LYS A 121 -9.93 -11.01 8.86
N ILE A 122 -9.34 -10.48 7.80
CA ILE A 122 -8.41 -11.21 6.95
C ILE A 122 -7.16 -11.54 7.74
N LYS A 123 -6.53 -10.55 8.41
CA LYS A 123 -5.32 -10.76 9.22
C LYS A 123 -5.54 -11.72 10.40
N GLY A 124 -6.70 -11.63 11.05
CA GLY A 124 -7.10 -12.55 12.11
C GLY A 124 -7.68 -13.87 11.59
N SER A 125 -7.64 -14.13 10.29
CA SER A 125 -8.18 -15.36 9.72
C SER A 125 -7.34 -16.56 10.16
N PRO A 126 -7.95 -17.59 10.78
CA PRO A 126 -7.26 -18.82 11.13
C PRO A 126 -6.63 -19.52 9.90
N LEU A 127 -7.15 -19.26 8.71
CA LEU A 127 -6.63 -19.80 7.46
C LEU A 127 -5.27 -19.21 7.10
N LEU A 128 -5.06 -17.90 7.31
CA LEU A 128 -3.75 -17.28 7.06
C LEU A 128 -2.72 -17.78 8.07
N GLU A 129 -3.09 -17.86 9.35
CA GLU A 129 -2.20 -18.39 10.38
C GLU A 129 -1.81 -19.85 10.10
N ARG A 130 -2.78 -20.68 9.68
CA ARG A 130 -2.50 -22.06 9.24
C ARG A 130 -1.60 -22.11 8.00
N MET A 131 -1.82 -21.23 7.03
CA MET A 131 -0.99 -21.14 5.83
C MET A 131 0.46 -20.79 6.19
N ASP A 132 0.68 -19.84 7.09
CA ASP A 132 2.02 -19.43 7.49
C ASP A 132 2.74 -20.54 8.27
N LYS A 133 2.05 -21.21 9.19
CA LYS A 133 2.57 -22.42 9.88
C LYS A 133 2.95 -23.54 8.89
N LEU A 134 2.11 -23.76 7.87
CA LEU A 134 2.40 -24.75 6.83
C LEU A 134 3.63 -24.36 6.00
N LYS A 135 3.79 -23.08 5.64
CA LYS A 135 4.98 -22.59 4.92
C LYS A 135 6.25 -22.79 5.72
N GLU A 136 6.24 -22.46 7.01
CA GLU A 136 7.37 -22.67 7.92
C GLU A 136 7.72 -24.16 8.02
N SER A 137 6.70 -25.01 8.20
CA SER A 137 6.88 -26.47 8.24
C SER A 137 7.50 -27.01 6.94
N ILE A 138 7.00 -26.58 5.78
CA ILE A 138 7.55 -26.97 4.47
C ILE A 138 9.01 -26.51 4.35
N GLN A 139 9.33 -25.28 4.78
CA GLN A 139 10.70 -24.75 4.71
C GLN A 139 11.65 -25.52 5.63
N LYS A 140 11.21 -25.88 6.83
CA LYS A 140 11.97 -26.72 7.77
C LYS A 140 12.21 -28.12 7.17
N SER A 141 11.16 -28.74 6.63
CA SER A 141 11.26 -30.04 5.96
C SER A 141 12.21 -30.02 4.76
N LYS A 142 12.20 -28.95 3.95
CA LYS A 142 13.18 -28.77 2.86
C LYS A 142 14.62 -28.68 3.34
N LYS A 143 14.86 -27.95 4.44
CA LYS A 143 16.20 -27.86 5.05
C LYS A 143 16.67 -29.23 5.55
N ASN A 144 15.80 -29.94 6.29
CA ASN A 144 16.10 -31.27 6.82
C ASN A 144 16.36 -32.29 5.71
N LEU A 145 15.61 -32.23 4.60
CA LEU A 145 15.83 -33.09 3.45
C LEU A 145 17.20 -32.83 2.82
N LYS A 146 17.61 -31.55 2.70
CA LYS A 146 18.92 -31.19 2.18
C LYS A 146 20.05 -31.68 3.09
N THR A 147 19.91 -31.56 4.40
CA THR A 147 20.92 -32.08 5.34
C THR A 147 21.02 -33.60 5.27
N ALA A 148 19.89 -34.32 5.30
CA ALA A 148 19.87 -35.77 5.19
C ALA A 148 20.49 -36.27 3.86
N GLN A 149 20.24 -35.58 2.75
CA GLN A 149 20.88 -35.90 1.46
C GLN A 149 22.40 -35.73 1.51
N ASN A 150 22.90 -34.66 2.14
CA ASN A 150 24.32 -34.44 2.31
C ASN A 150 24.95 -35.51 3.20
N ASP A 151 24.31 -35.84 4.32
CA ASP A 151 24.77 -36.87 5.25
C ASP A 151 24.82 -38.25 4.57
N LEU A 152 23.80 -38.57 3.78
CA LEU A 152 23.75 -39.82 3.00
C LEU A 152 24.86 -39.86 1.95
N LYS A 153 25.17 -38.75 1.29
CA LYS A 153 26.29 -38.66 0.35
C LYS A 153 27.63 -38.90 1.06
N MET A 154 27.89 -38.20 2.16
CA MET A 154 29.11 -38.38 2.96
C MET A 154 29.25 -39.82 3.47
N THR A 155 28.14 -40.42 3.90
CA THR A 155 28.13 -41.80 4.41
C THR A 155 28.43 -42.80 3.30
N LYS A 156 27.88 -42.60 2.09
CA LYS A 156 28.23 -43.41 0.92
C LYS A 156 29.71 -43.32 0.56
N GLU A 157 30.28 -42.11 0.57
CA GLU A 157 31.71 -41.91 0.30
C GLU A 157 32.59 -42.60 1.36
N LYS A 158 32.22 -42.51 2.64
CA LYS A 158 32.91 -43.23 3.72
C LYS A 158 32.80 -44.74 3.57
N TYR A 159 31.62 -45.24 3.23
CA TYR A 159 31.39 -46.67 3.02
C TYR A 159 32.27 -47.22 1.89
N ALA A 160 32.31 -46.54 0.74
CA ALA A 160 33.17 -46.91 -0.39
C ALA A 160 34.65 -46.97 0.01
N LYS A 161 35.16 -45.94 0.71
CA LYS A 161 36.55 -45.94 1.21
C LYS A 161 36.86 -47.11 2.14
N THR A 162 35.94 -47.41 3.06
CA THR A 162 36.11 -48.55 3.98
C THR A 162 36.09 -49.88 3.23
N GLN A 163 35.24 -50.01 2.22
CA GLN A 163 35.17 -51.19 1.36
C GLN A 163 36.49 -51.41 0.60
N ASP A 164 37.03 -50.36 -0.02
CA ASP A 164 38.33 -50.41 -0.71
C ASP A 164 39.46 -50.82 0.24
N GLN A 165 39.48 -50.27 1.47
CA GLN A 165 40.47 -50.63 2.50
C GLN A 165 40.35 -52.10 2.95
N ILE A 166 39.13 -52.63 3.07
CA ILE A 166 38.91 -54.04 3.40
C ILE A 166 39.44 -54.92 2.28
N GLU A 167 39.14 -54.59 1.02
CA GLU A 167 39.59 -55.35 -0.14
C GLU A 167 41.12 -55.35 -0.25
N GLU A 168 41.76 -54.19 -0.07
CA GLU A 168 43.22 -54.06 -0.07
C GLU A 168 43.86 -54.91 1.05
N LYS A 169 43.34 -54.82 2.28
CA LYS A 169 43.83 -55.64 3.42
C LYS A 169 43.61 -57.13 3.17
N THR A 170 42.48 -57.51 2.58
CA THR A 170 42.17 -58.91 2.26
C THR A 170 43.14 -59.45 1.20
N ASN A 171 43.47 -58.67 0.19
CA ASN A 171 44.44 -59.03 -0.84
C ASN A 171 45.86 -59.12 -0.27
N LYS A 172 46.27 -58.20 0.61
CA LYS A 172 47.54 -58.27 1.34
C LYS A 172 47.63 -59.55 2.19
N LEU A 173 46.57 -59.89 2.93
CA LEU A 173 46.49 -61.13 3.71
C LEU A 173 46.60 -62.38 2.83
N LYS A 174 45.85 -62.44 1.72
CA LYS A 174 45.93 -63.56 0.76
C LYS A 174 47.33 -63.73 0.18
N ASN A 175 48.00 -62.63 -0.19
CA ASN A 175 49.35 -62.65 -0.72
C ASN A 175 50.38 -63.10 0.34
N ALA A 176 50.25 -62.61 1.57
CA ALA A 176 51.10 -63.03 2.70
C ALA A 176 50.91 -64.52 3.06
N LEU A 177 49.67 -65.03 2.96
CA LEU A 177 49.37 -66.46 3.13
C LEU A 177 50.01 -67.29 2.02
N LYS A 178 49.88 -66.86 0.75
CA LYS A 178 50.50 -67.54 -0.39
C LYS A 178 52.03 -67.56 -0.29
N SER A 179 52.67 -66.48 0.13
CA SER A 179 54.13 -66.45 0.30
C SER A 179 54.60 -67.38 1.43
N ARG A 180 53.92 -67.38 2.59
CA ARG A 180 54.20 -68.32 3.68
C ARG A 180 54.01 -69.78 3.27
N LEU A 181 52.93 -70.09 2.54
CA LEU A 181 52.68 -71.45 2.06
C LEU A 181 53.74 -71.91 1.06
N ARG A 182 54.22 -71.03 0.16
CA ARG A 182 55.31 -71.34 -0.77
C ARG A 182 56.62 -71.65 -0.06
N LEU A 183 57.00 -70.84 0.94
CA LEU A 183 58.20 -71.08 1.75
C LEU A 183 58.17 -72.45 2.45
N ARG A 184 56.99 -72.87 2.91
CA ARG A 184 56.81 -74.16 3.59
C ARG A 184 56.87 -75.39 2.67
N VAL A 185 56.68 -75.20 1.36
CA VAL A 185 56.79 -76.27 0.35
C VAL A 185 58.22 -76.42 -0.16
N THR A 186 59.06 -75.39 -0.04
CA THR A 186 60.49 -75.44 -0.41
C THR A 186 61.40 -75.97 0.68
N ASP A 187 60.90 -76.10 1.92
CA ASP A 187 61.61 -76.67 3.07
C ASP A 187 61.33 -78.18 3.28
N LEU A 188 60.73 -78.85 2.28
CA LEU A 188 60.49 -80.30 2.20
C LEU A 188 61.26 -80.89 1.04
#